data_AF-A0A8J2HR34-F1
#
_entry.id   AF-A0A8J2HR34-F1
#
_cell.length_a   1.000
_cell.length_b   1.000
_cell.length_c   1.000
_cell.angle_alpha   90.00
_cell.angle_beta   90.00
_cell.angle_gamma   90.00
#
_symmetry.space_group_name_H-M   'P 1'
#
loop_
_entity.id
_entity.type
_entity.pdbx_description
1 polymer ?
#
loop_
_entity_poly.entity_id
_entity_poly.type
_entity_poly.pdbx_seq_one_letter_code
_entity_poly.pdbx_strand_id
1 'polypeptide(L)'
;NLTDGVLGFDCEWVNEGPVSLVQLATNNGTAAVFRIGKMGHVPLQLQELLSNNAIIKVGVGAYDDGRKILSSYNCVVLGTL
;
A
#
# COMPACT_ATOMS: atom_id res chain seq x y z
N ASN A 1 -4.36 -14.08 6.42
CA ASN A 1 -3.26 -15.03 6.60
C ASN A 1 -2.34 -14.85 5.39
N LEU A 2 -1.22 -14.13 5.54
CA LEU A 2 -0.27 -13.83 4.45
C LEU A 2 0.77 -14.95 4.36
N THR A 3 0.29 -16.17 4.11
CA THR A 3 1.10 -17.40 4.27
C THR A 3 2.30 -17.47 3.33
N ASP A 4 2.25 -16.73 2.22
CA ASP A 4 3.23 -16.85 1.14
C ASP A 4 4.17 -15.64 1.08
N GLY A 5 4.05 -14.68 2.02
CA GLY A 5 4.89 -13.49 2.05
C GLY A 5 4.69 -12.54 0.85
N VAL A 6 3.58 -12.68 0.11
CA VAL A 6 3.23 -11.82 -1.03
C VAL A 6 1.93 -11.09 -0.76
N LEU A 7 1.89 -9.81 -1.09
CA LEU A 7 0.73 -8.94 -0.94
C LEU A 7 0.54 -8.11 -2.21
N GLY A 8 -0.62 -8.24 -2.85
CA GLY A 8 -1.02 -7.32 -3.92
C GLY A 8 -1.15 -5.92 -3.35
N PHE A 9 -0.61 -4.93 -4.04
CA PHE A 9 -0.55 -3.53 -3.60
C PHE A 9 -0.71 -2.58 -4.78
N ASP A 10 -1.55 -1.56 -4.59
CA ASP A 10 -1.81 -0.50 -5.56
C ASP A 10 -2.29 0.77 -4.84
N CYS A 11 -1.97 1.94 -5.37
CA CYS A 11 -2.42 3.24 -4.86
C CYS A 11 -3.20 4.01 -5.92
N GLU A 12 -4.25 4.74 -5.49
CA GLU A 12 -5.02 5.59 -6.39
C GLU A 12 -5.06 7.04 -5.89
N TRP A 13 -4.97 7.99 -6.81
CA TRP A 13 -5.06 9.42 -6.53
C TRP A 13 -5.66 10.19 -7.71
N VAL A 14 -6.02 11.46 -7.47
CA VAL A 14 -6.59 12.33 -8.50
C VAL A 14 -5.56 13.38 -8.90
N ASN A 15 -5.23 13.45 -10.19
CA ASN A 15 -4.24 14.37 -10.76
C ASN A 15 -2.87 14.24 -10.05
N GLU A 16 -2.33 15.36 -9.55
CA GLU A 16 -1.07 15.39 -8.79
C GLU A 16 -1.30 15.33 -7.26
N GLY A 17 -2.55 15.10 -6.82
CA GLY A 17 -2.94 15.09 -5.42
C GLY A 17 -2.28 13.97 -4.60
N PRO A 18 -2.47 13.98 -3.26
CA PRO A 18 -2.01 12.91 -2.39
C PRO A 18 -2.76 11.60 -2.67
N VAL A 19 -2.16 10.48 -2.26
CA VAL A 19 -2.81 9.15 -2.32
C VAL A 19 -4.18 9.18 -1.65
N SER A 20 -5.22 8.76 -2.37
CA SER A 20 -6.59 8.72 -1.87
C SER A 20 -7.00 7.33 -1.41
N LEU A 21 -6.55 6.29 -2.12
CA LEU A 21 -6.81 4.89 -1.80
C LEU A 21 -5.51 4.08 -1.72
N VAL A 22 -5.48 3.12 -0.80
CA VAL A 22 -4.53 1.99 -0.82
C VAL A 22 -5.35 0.72 -1.01
N GLN A 23 -4.99 -0.07 -2.00
CA GLN A 23 -5.63 -1.34 -2.30
C GLN A 23 -4.68 -2.48 -1.92
N LEU A 24 -5.19 -3.49 -1.23
CA LEU A 24 -4.43 -4.68 -0.84
C LEU A 24 -5.17 -5.95 -1.28
N ALA A 25 -4.43 -6.94 -1.73
CA ALA A 25 -4.98 -8.26 -2.07
C ALA A 25 -4.09 -9.40 -1.56
N THR A 26 -4.70 -10.50 -1.14
CA THR A 26 -4.00 -11.73 -0.76
C THR A 26 -4.30 -12.84 -1.75
N ASN A 27 -3.38 -13.79 -1.86
CA ASN A 27 -3.53 -15.00 -2.68
C ASN A 27 -4.79 -15.84 -2.35
N ASN A 28 -5.29 -15.76 -1.11
CA ASN A 28 -6.45 -16.50 -0.65
C ASN A 28 -7.80 -15.79 -0.95
N GLY A 29 -7.77 -14.75 -1.79
CA GLY A 29 -8.97 -14.07 -2.28
C GLY A 29 -9.49 -12.94 -1.39
N THR A 30 -8.75 -12.53 -0.35
CA THR A 30 -9.11 -11.34 0.42
C THR A 30 -8.65 -10.09 -0.32
N ALA A 31 -9.55 -9.12 -0.48
CA ALA A 31 -9.22 -7.79 -0.99
C ALA A 31 -9.70 -6.73 0.00
N ALA A 32 -8.89 -5.68 0.20
CA ALA A 32 -9.18 -4.58 1.10
C ALA A 32 -8.85 -3.24 0.42
N VAL A 33 -9.67 -2.23 0.68
CA VAL A 33 -9.45 -0.86 0.18
C VAL A 33 -9.51 0.10 1.37
N PHE A 34 -8.44 0.87 1.55
CA PHE A 34 -8.32 1.88 2.59
C PHE A 34 -8.48 3.27 1.97
N ARG A 35 -9.53 4.00 2.36
CA ARG A 35 -9.79 5.36 1.90
C ARG A 35 -8.98 6.40 2.69
N ILE A 36 -7.65 6.32 2.62
CA ILE A 36 -6.75 7.15 3.45
C ILE A 36 -6.91 8.66 3.20
N GLY A 37 -7.34 9.07 2.00
CA GLY A 37 -7.67 10.47 1.72
C GLY A 37 -8.84 11.00 2.54
N LYS A 38 -9.77 10.11 2.97
CA LYS A 38 -10.86 10.47 3.90
C LYS A 38 -10.45 10.41 5.37
N MET A 39 -9.45 9.59 5.69
CA MET A 39 -8.89 9.49 7.05
C MET A 39 -7.92 10.62 7.35
N GLY A 40 -7.29 11.21 6.31
CA GLY A 40 -6.26 12.23 6.44
C GLY A 40 -4.91 11.70 6.94
N HIS A 41 -4.80 10.39 7.17
CA HIS A 41 -3.58 9.72 7.62
C HIS A 41 -3.61 8.23 7.23
N VAL A 42 -2.45 7.56 7.33
CA VAL A 42 -2.34 6.10 7.17
C VAL A 42 -2.38 5.46 8.57
N PRO A 43 -3.31 4.53 8.87
CA PRO A 43 -3.35 3.85 10.16
C PRO A 43 -2.04 3.11 10.49
N LEU A 44 -1.64 3.10 11.76
CA LEU A 44 -0.35 2.54 12.20
C LEU A 44 -0.13 1.10 11.72
N GLN A 45 -1.12 0.22 11.91
CA GLN A 45 -1.03 -1.19 11.51
C GLN A 45 -0.88 -1.35 9.99
N LEU A 46 -1.44 -0.43 9.20
CA LEU A 46 -1.24 -0.43 7.76
C LEU A 46 0.19 0.01 7.41
N GLN A 47 0.75 1.00 8.10
CA GLN A 47 2.16 1.40 7.91
C GLN A 47 3.12 0.26 8.28
N GLU A 48 2.88 -0.42 9.40
CA GLU A 48 3.67 -1.58 9.82
C GLU A 48 3.62 -2.71 8.78
N LEU A 49 2.44 -2.98 8.22
CA LEU A 49 2.27 -3.97 7.15
C LEU A 49 3.04 -3.58 5.88
N LEU A 50 2.92 -2.33 5.43
CA LEU A 50 3.56 -1.84 4.21
C LEU A 50 5.09 -1.74 4.35
N SER A 51 5.59 -1.41 5.53
CA SER A 51 7.03 -1.31 5.83
C SER A 51 7.68 -2.66 6.17
N ASN A 52 6.93 -3.75 6.31
CA ASN A 52 7.49 -5.07 6.57
C ASN A 52 8.19 -5.64 5.33
N ASN A 53 9.53 -5.69 5.35
CA ASN A 53 10.35 -6.20 4.24
C ASN A 53 10.34 -7.73 4.10
N ALA A 54 9.74 -8.47 5.04
CA ALA A 54 9.48 -9.90 4.87
C ALA A 54 8.28 -10.19 3.96
N ILE A 55 7.52 -9.16 3.58
CA ILE A 55 6.37 -9.25 2.68
C ILE A 55 6.70 -8.50 1.40
N ILE A 56 6.66 -9.19 0.26
CA ILE A 56 6.83 -8.57 -1.06
C ILE A 56 5.50 -7.95 -1.50
N LYS A 57 5.52 -6.66 -1.83
CA LYS A 57 4.38 -5.92 -2.37
C LYS A 57 4.46 -5.95 -3.89
N VAL A 58 3.48 -6.58 -4.54
CA VAL A 58 3.44 -6.78 -5.98
C VAL A 58 2.27 -6.03 -6.60
N GLY A 59 2.47 -5.48 -7.79
CA GLY A 59 1.47 -4.72 -8.52
C GLY A 59 2.09 -4.03 -9.73
N VAL A 60 1.27 -3.56 -10.66
CA VAL A 60 1.78 -2.77 -11.79
C VAL A 60 2.22 -1.41 -11.24
N GLY A 61 3.52 -1.10 -11.30
CA GLY A 61 4.01 0.18 -10.78
C GLY A 61 4.11 0.27 -9.25
N ALA A 62 4.12 -0.86 -8.53
CA ALA A 62 4.15 -0.89 -7.07
C ALA A 62 5.29 -0.06 -6.45
N TYR A 63 6.46 0.01 -7.10
CA TYR A 63 7.56 0.87 -6.66
C TYR A 63 7.19 2.36 -6.70
N ASP A 64 6.57 2.81 -7.78
CA ASP A 64 6.17 4.21 -7.96
C ASP A 64 5.05 4.61 -7.01
N ASP A 65 4.09 3.71 -6.79
CA ASP A 65 3.04 3.87 -5.78
C ASP A 65 3.62 3.98 -4.37
N GLY A 66 4.62 3.16 -4.05
CA GLY A 66 5.36 3.24 -2.80
C GLY A 66 6.02 4.61 -2.60
N ARG A 67 6.61 5.19 -3.65
CA ARG A 67 7.17 6.56 -3.60
C ARG A 67 6.06 7.61 -3.47
N LYS A 68 4.92 7.42 -4.13
CA LYS A 68 3.78 8.35 -4.08
C LYS A 68 3.15 8.40 -2.70
N ILE A 69 2.95 7.26 -2.02
CA ILE A 69 2.41 7.25 -0.65
C ILE A 69 3.44 7.76 0.37
N LEU A 70 4.74 7.53 0.16
CA LEU A 70 5.80 8.12 0.99
C LEU A 70 5.76 9.65 0.93
N SER A 71 5.71 10.23 -0.28
CA SER A 71 5.60 11.69 -0.44
C SER A 71 4.27 12.26 0.06
N SER A 72 3.18 11.49 0.03
CA SER A 72 1.85 11.95 0.46
C SER A 72 1.66 11.92 1.97
N TYR A 73 2.19 10.91 2.65
CA TYR A 73 1.87 10.61 4.06
C TYR A 73 3.07 10.19 4.93
N ASN A 74 4.30 10.27 4.41
CA ASN A 74 5.50 9.73 5.06
C ASN A 74 5.39 8.23 5.39
N CYS A 75 4.59 7.49 4.60
CA CYS A 75 4.38 6.06 4.76
C CYS A 75 5.42 5.29 3.94
N VAL A 76 6.31 4.55 4.60
CA VAL A 76 7.34 3.76 3.94
C VAL A 76 6.77 2.43 3.45
N VAL A 77 7.01 2.10 2.18
CA VAL A 77 6.72 0.77 1.61
C VAL A 77 8.05 0.12 1.24
N LEU A 78 8.34 -1.04 1.84
CA LEU A 78 9.58 -1.81 1.55
C LEU A 78 9.25 -3.06 0.73
N GLY A 79 10.19 -3.61 -0.03
CA GLY A 79 9.97 -4.87 -0.74
C GLY A 79 8.93 -4.78 -1.88
N THR A 80 8.90 -3.67 -2.63
CA THR A 80 8.11 -3.54 -3.85
C THR A 80 8.82 -4.19 -5.04
N LEU A 81 8.06 -4.86 -5.93
CA LEU A 81 8.56 -5.48 -7.16
C LEU A 81 7.69 -5.09 -8.37
#